data_AF-A0A502FUF1-F1
#
_entry.id   AF-A0A502FUF1-F1
#
_cell.length_a   1.000
_cell.length_b   1.000
_cell.length_c   1.000
_cell.angle_alpha   90.00
_cell.angle_beta   90.00
_cell.angle_gamma   90.00
#
_symmetry.space_group_name_H-M   'P 1'
#
loop_
_entity.id
_entity.type
_entity.pdbx_description
1 polymer ?
#
loop_
_entity_poly.entity_id
_entity_poly.type
_entity_poly.pdbx_seq_one_letter_code
_entity_poly.pdbx_strand_id
1 'polypeptide(L)' 'MCNLYRLRTSRAEYQDYFAAGEDCRNEIVVEKDYAAPGKPGYVVRQEAGQRVVSAMKWGFPTIR' A
#
# COMPACT_ATOMS: atom_id res chain seq x y z
N MET A 1 -11.54 16.27 -0.02
CA MET A 1 -11.06 14.92 0.33
C MET A 1 -11.39 13.98 -0.80
N CYS A 2 -10.43 13.19 -1.29
CA CYS A 2 -10.69 12.19 -2.32
C CYS A 2 -10.95 10.82 -1.68
N ASN A 3 -11.97 10.10 -2.17
CA ASN A 3 -12.35 8.76 -1.70
C ASN A 3 -12.28 7.71 -2.83
N LEU A 4 -11.71 8.09 -3.98
CA LEU A 4 -11.49 7.20 -5.11
C LEU A 4 -10.30 7.72 -5.90
N TYR A 5 -9.32 6.86 -6.17
CA TYR A 5 -8.21 7.17 -7.06
C TYR A 5 -7.79 5.94 -7.86
N ARG A 6 -7.20 6.18 -9.03
CA ARG A 6 -6.66 5.12 -9.90
C ARG A 6 -5.30 4.65 -9.38
N LEU A 7 -5.06 3.35 -9.43
CA LEU A 7 -3.87 2.67 -8.98
C LEU A 7 -3.29 1.90 -10.18
N ARG A 8 -2.67 2.65 -11.10
CA ARG A 8 -2.10 2.10 -12.35
C ARG A 8 -0.69 1.54 -12.19
N THR A 9 -0.08 1.76 -11.03
CA THR A 9 1.32 1.45 -10.73
C THR A 9 1.40 0.14 -9.97
N SER A 10 2.32 -0.71 -10.39
CA SER A 10 2.62 -2.00 -9.77
C SER A 10 3.43 -1.83 -8.48
N ARG A 11 3.52 -2.90 -7.68
CA ARG A 11 4.35 -2.93 -6.47
C ARG A 11 5.83 -2.67 -6.79
N ALA A 12 6.34 -3.31 -7.84
CA ALA A 12 7.75 -3.19 -8.26
C ALA A 12 8.11 -1.75 -8.60
N GLU A 13 7.25 -1.04 -9.34
CA GLU A 13 7.47 0.37 -9.66
C GLU A 13 7.54 1.26 -8.40
N TYR A 14 6.76 0.95 -7.37
CA TYR A 14 6.87 1.65 -6.07
C TYR A 14 8.16 1.31 -5.33
N GLN A 15 8.60 0.05 -5.37
CA GLN A 15 9.86 -0.38 -4.76
C GLN A 15 11.05 0.34 -5.39
N ASP A 16 11.08 0.38 -6.73
CA ASP A 16 12.13 1.04 -7.49
C ASP A 16 12.12 2.56 -7.28
N TYR A 17 10.95 3.19 -7.37
CA TYR A 17 10.84 4.64 -7.25
C TYR A 17 11.21 5.15 -5.85
N PHE A 18 10.84 4.41 -4.80
CA PHE A 18 11.08 4.84 -3.41
C PHE A 18 12.35 4.25 -2.78
N ALA A 19 13.11 3.42 -3.53
CA ALA A 19 14.21 2.61 -3.02
C ALA A 19 13.76 1.82 -1.77
N ALA A 20 12.63 1.13 -1.90
CA ALA A 20 11.96 0.43 -0.81
C ALA A 20 12.05 -1.09 -1.00
N GLY A 21 12.30 -1.79 0.10
CA GLY A 21 12.35 -3.25 0.11
C GLY A 21 10.98 -3.91 0.05
N GLU A 22 10.99 -5.23 0.00
CA GLU A 22 9.80 -6.06 0.14
C GLU A 22 9.45 -6.22 1.63
N ASP A 23 8.16 -6.06 1.95
CA ASP A 23 7.64 -6.41 3.27
C ASP A 23 7.18 -7.86 3.28
N CYS A 24 7.89 -8.70 4.02
CA CYS A 24 7.60 -10.14 4.14
C CYS A 24 6.21 -10.43 4.76
N ARG A 25 5.58 -9.44 5.41
CA ARG A 25 4.24 -9.56 6.00
C ARG A 25 3.12 -9.14 5.05
N ASN A 26 3.42 -8.95 3.76
CA ASN A 26 2.43 -8.62 2.75
C ASN A 26 1.53 -9.81 2.39
N GLU A 27 0.56 -10.09 3.25
CA GLU A 27 -0.47 -11.11 3.02
C GLU A 27 -1.64 -10.58 2.17
N ILE A 28 -1.72 -9.26 2.00
CA ILE A 28 -2.82 -8.60 1.28
C ILE A 28 -2.43 -8.36 -0.19
N VAL A 29 -3.29 -8.80 -1.10
CA VAL A 29 -3.15 -8.58 -2.55
C VAL A 29 -3.96 -7.36 -2.99
N VAL A 30 -3.36 -6.51 -3.82
CA VAL A 30 -4.05 -5.39 -4.47
C VAL A 30 -4.42 -5.84 -5.90
N GLU A 31 -5.66 -6.31 -6.07
CA GLU A 31 -6.14 -6.87 -7.35
C GLU A 31 -6.72 -5.82 -8.31
N LYS A 32 -7.08 -4.64 -7.79
CA LYS A 32 -7.80 -3.62 -8.55
C LYS A 32 -6.88 -2.48 -8.97
N ASP A 33 -7.18 -1.91 -10.13
CA ASP A 33 -6.54 -0.72 -10.69
C ASP A 33 -7.09 0.60 -10.09
N TYR A 34 -7.77 0.51 -8.95
CA TYR A 34 -8.25 1.64 -8.16
C TYR A 34 -8.22 1.32 -6.68
N ALA A 35 -8.16 2.36 -5.86
CA ALA A 35 -8.30 2.28 -4.42
C ALA A 35 -9.47 3.14 -3.96
N ALA A 36 -10.19 2.63 -2.97
CA ALA A 36 -11.35 3.25 -2.33
C ALA A 36 -11.36 2.88 -0.83
N PRO A 37 -12.07 3.62 0.04
CA PRO A 37 -12.20 3.29 1.44
C PRO A 37 -12.57 1.82 1.68
N GLY A 38 -11.83 1.18 2.58
CA GLY A 38 -11.98 -0.23 2.92
C GLY A 38 -11.37 -1.21 1.92
N LYS A 39 -10.79 -0.76 0.80
CA LYS A 39 -10.07 -1.62 -0.16
C LYS A 39 -8.56 -1.60 0.09
N PRO A 40 -7.84 -2.67 -0.27
CA PRO A 40 -6.39 -2.67 -0.26
C PRO A 40 -5.78 -1.60 -1.16
N GLY A 41 -4.65 -1.04 -0.75
CA GLY A 41 -3.79 -0.19 -1.55
C GLY A 41 -2.33 -0.33 -1.11
N TYR A 42 -1.41 0.15 -1.95
CA TYR A 42 0.01 0.18 -1.60
C TYR A 42 0.33 1.40 -0.74
N VAL A 43 1.18 1.17 0.27
CA VAL A 43 1.74 2.21 1.12
C VAL A 43 3.24 1.98 1.27
N VAL A 44 4.01 3.06 1.27
CA VAL A 44 5.43 3.00 1.64
C VAL A 44 5.54 3.37 3.11
N ARG A 45 6.10 2.46 3.90
CA ARG A 45 6.30 2.66 5.34
C ARG A 45 7.78 2.70 5.66
N GLN A 46 8.13 3.31 6.79
CA GLN A 46 9.46 3.26 7.35
C GLN A 46 9.50 2.26 8.49
N GLU A 47 10.47 1.35 8.46
CA GLU A 47 10.63 0.29 9.43
C GLU A 47 12.11 -0.04 9.61
N ALA A 48 12.59 -0.05 10.85
CA ALA A 48 14.01 -0.29 11.18
C ALA A 48 15.00 0.57 10.35
N GLY A 49 14.61 1.80 9.99
CA GLY A 49 15.44 2.70 9.18
C GLY A 49 15.40 2.44 7.66
N GLN A 50 14.64 1.46 7.20
CA GLN A 50 14.44 1.15 5.78
C GLN A 50 13.03 1.49 5.33
N ARG A 51 12.86 1.77 4.04
CA ARG A 51 11.53 1.88 3.43
C ARG A 51 11.06 0.50 2.99
N VAL A 52 9.81 0.18 3.22
CA VAL A 52 9.17 -1.06 2.78
C VAL A 52 7.87 -0.74 2.07
N VAL A 53 7.60 -1.42 0.95
CA VAL A 53 6.32 -1.32 0.27
C VAL A 53 5.38 -2.38 0.83
N SER A 54 4.25 -1.94 1.36
CA SER A 54 3.26 -2.83 1.95
C SER A 54 1.88 -2.65 1.34
N ALA A 55 1.08 -3.71 1.37
CA ALA A 55 -0.35 -3.64 1.03
C ALA A 55 -1.17 -3.52 2.32
N MET A 56 -1.99 -2.47 2.43
CA MET A 56 -2.83 -2.22 3.60
C MET A 56 -4.25 -1.82 3.19
N LYS A 57 -5.23 -2.10 4.06
CA LYS A 57 -6.61 -1.64 3.87
C LYS A 57 -6.69 -0.12 4.08
N TRP A 58 -7.30 0.60 3.15
CA TRP A 58 -7.48 2.05 3.30
C TRP A 58 -8.57 2.36 4.33
N GLY A 59 -8.14 2.88 5.47
CA GLY A 59 -9.02 3.33 6.55
C GLY A 59 -8.43 2.91 7.90
N PHE A 60 -8.48 3.82 8.87
CA PHE A 60 -8.02 3.50 10.22
C PHE A 60 -9.02 2.56 10.91
N PRO A 61 -8.54 1.65 11.78
CA PRO A 61 -9.41 0.86 12.62
C PRO A 61 -10.31 1.78 13.46
N THR A 62 -11.63 1.59 13.35
CA THR A 62 -12.57 2.12 14.33
C THR A 62 -12.64 1.09 15.45
N ILE A 63 -12.19 1.48 16.63
CA ILE A 63 -12.11 0.67 17.85
C ILE A 63 -13.36 -0.22 18.00
N ARG A 64 -13.15 -1.50 18.32
CA ARG A 64 -14.18 -2.33 18.97
C ARG A 64 -13.59 -2.93 20.23
#